data_AF-R7VBR9-F1
#
_entry.id   AF-R7VBR9-F1
#
_cell.length_a   1.000
_cell.length_b   1.000
_cell.length_c   1.000
_cell.angle_alpha   90.00
_cell.angle_beta   90.00
_cell.angle_gamma   90.00
#
_symmetry.space_group_name_H-M   'P 1'
#
loop_
_entity.id
_entity.type
_entity.pdbx_description
1 polymer ?
#
loop_
_entity_poly.entity_id
_entity_poly.type
_entity_poly.pdbx_seq_one_letter_code
_entity_poly.pdbx_strand_id
1 'polypeptide(L)' 'VAKYSYDPNQFSPNESPDSELTLNAGDYIFVYGAMDEDGFFEGELMDGSHGLVPSNFVERVPGG' A
#
# COMPACT_ATOMS: atom_id res chain seq x y z
N VAL A 1 6.95 1.88 -4.67
CA VAL A 1 7.84 1.61 -3.52
C VAL A 1 7.28 2.32 -2.29
N ALA A 2 7.31 1.68 -1.13
CA ALA A 2 6.89 2.30 0.13
C ALA A 2 7.96 3.30 0.62
N LYS A 3 7.55 4.56 0.85
CA LYS A 3 8.40 5.62 1.39
C LYS A 3 8.61 5.48 2.89
N TYR A 4 7.61 4.97 3.59
CA TYR A 4 7.59 4.81 5.05
C TYR A 4 7.00 3.45 5.41
N SER A 5 7.33 2.96 6.61
CA SER A 5 6.62 1.81 7.17
C SER A 5 5.20 2.20 7.59
N TYR A 6 4.28 1.27 7.43
CA TYR A 6 2.86 1.45 7.73
C TYR A 6 2.32 0.18 8.39
N ASP A 7 1.79 0.33 9.60
CA ASP A 7 1.00 -0.70 10.29
C ASP A 7 -0.47 -0.24 10.33
N PRO A 8 -1.36 -0.86 9.55
CA PRO A 8 -2.78 -0.51 9.52
C PRO A 8 -3.43 -0.52 10.91
N ASN A 9 -3.01 -1.40 11.81
CA ASN A 9 -3.59 -1.51 13.15
C ASN A 9 -3.22 -0.33 14.07
N GLN A 10 -2.15 0.40 13.74
CA GLN A 10 -1.70 1.56 14.51
C GLN A 10 -2.11 2.89 13.86
N PHE A 11 -2.15 2.94 12.53
CA PHE A 11 -2.26 4.20 11.80
C PHE A 11 -3.49 4.34 10.91
N SER A 12 -4.18 3.24 10.57
CA SER A 12 -5.36 3.35 9.73
C SER A 12 -6.51 4.03 10.47
N PRO A 13 -7.16 5.05 9.88
CA PRO A 13 -8.39 5.62 10.40
C PRO A 13 -9.64 4.83 9.96
N ASN A 14 -9.50 3.79 9.14
CA ASN A 14 -10.61 3.07 8.52
C ASN A 14 -11.21 2.02 9.47
N GLU A 15 -12.46 1.63 9.19
CA GLU A 15 -13.17 0.62 9.98
C GLU A 15 -12.66 -0.82 9.77
N SER A 16 -11.88 -1.06 8.70
CA SER A 16 -11.36 -2.39 8.33
C SER A 16 -9.87 -2.33 7.97
N PRO A 17 -8.97 -2.10 8.96
CA PRO A 17 -7.53 -2.01 8.74
C PRO A 17 -6.90 -3.32 8.23
N ASP A 18 -7.57 -4.45 8.45
CA ASP A 18 -7.15 -5.78 8.00
C ASP A 18 -7.23 -5.96 6.48
N SER A 19 -7.96 -5.09 5.78
CA SER A 19 -7.98 -5.06 4.32
C SER A 19 -6.76 -4.33 3.71
N GLU A 20 -6.01 -3.60 4.53
CA GLU A 20 -4.83 -2.85 4.10
C GLU A 20 -3.53 -3.64 4.34
N LEU A 21 -2.54 -3.43 3.48
CA LEU A 21 -1.24 -4.06 3.59
C LEU A 21 -0.36 -3.38 4.63
N THR A 22 0.28 -4.18 5.48
CA THR A 22 1.43 -3.74 6.28
C THR A 22 2.62 -3.50 5.34
N LEU A 23 3.22 -2.31 5.41
CA LEU A 23 4.35 -1.94 4.57
C LEU A 23 5.59 -1.70 5.42
N ASN A 24 6.75 -2.08 4.90
CA ASN A 24 8.04 -1.59 5.37
C ASN A 24 8.59 -0.55 4.39
N ALA A 25 9.29 0.46 4.91
CA ALA A 25 9.99 1.40 4.04
C ALA A 25 10.96 0.66 3.10
N GLY A 26 10.84 0.92 1.80
CA GLY A 26 11.60 0.26 0.74
C GLY A 26 10.89 -0.93 0.09
N ASP A 27 9.73 -1.36 0.58
CA ASP A 27 8.99 -2.46 -0.05
C ASP A 27 8.57 -2.11 -1.48
N TYR A 28 8.68 -3.09 -2.37
CA TYR A 28 8.14 -3.02 -3.72
C TYR A 28 6.74 -3.62 -3.73
N ILE A 29 5.80 -2.85 -4.25
CA ILE A 29 4.39 -3.20 -4.34
C ILE A 29 4.02 -3.21 -5.81
N PHE A 30 3.45 -4.32 -6.26
CA PHE A 30 2.79 -4.40 -7.56
C PHE A 30 1.40 -3.81 -7.40
N VAL A 31 1.11 -2.71 -8.10
CA VAL A 31 -0.21 -2.07 -8.07
C VAL A 31 -1.04 -2.53 -9.26
N TYR A 32 -2.31 -2.87 -8.99
CA TYR A 32 -3.29 -3.26 -9.97
C TYR A 32 -4.29 -2.13 -10.21
N GLY A 33 -4.41 -1.69 -11.47
CA GLY A 33 -5.38 -0.66 -11.84
C GLY A 33 -4.99 0.76 -11.41
N ALA A 34 -6.01 1.61 -11.26
CA ALA A 34 -5.87 3.00 -10.84
C ALA A 34 -6.18 3.12 -9.33
N MET A 35 -5.79 4.26 -8.76
CA MET A 35 -6.22 4.64 -7.42
C MET A 35 -7.74 4.75 -7.37
N ASP A 36 -8.36 4.28 -6.30
CA ASP A 36 -9.79 4.44 -6.04
C ASP A 36 -10.14 5.85 -5.53
N GLU A 37 -11.42 6.06 -5.22
CA GLU A 37 -11.95 7.35 -4.74
C GLU A 37 -11.48 7.70 -3.32
N ASP A 38 -11.10 6.69 -2.52
CA ASP A 38 -10.63 6.85 -1.15
C ASP A 38 -9.10 7.05 -1.06
N GLY A 39 -8.40 6.98 -2.19
CA GLY A 39 -6.97 7.22 -2.29
C GLY A 39 -6.13 5.98 -2.02
N PHE A 40 -6.69 4.78 -2.20
CA PHE A 40 -5.98 3.51 -2.08
C PHE A 40 -5.72 2.89 -3.45
N PHE A 41 -4.71 2.02 -3.47
CA PHE A 41 -4.45 1.12 -4.58
C PHE A 41 -4.72 -0.31 -4.15
N GLU A 42 -5.21 -1.14 -5.06
CA GLU A 42 -5.09 -2.60 -4.90
C GLU A 42 -3.65 -3.00 -5.23
N GLY A 43 -3.00 -3.75 -4.35
CA GLY A 43 -1.62 -4.14 -4.57
C GLY A 43 -1.17 -5.42 -3.89
N GLU A 44 0.00 -5.89 -4.29
CA GLU A 44 0.62 -7.13 -3.82
C GLU A 44 2.11 -6.93 -3.49
N LEU A 45 2.53 -7.46 -2.34
CA LEU A 45 3.91 -7.50 -1.89
C LEU A 45 4.67 -8.69 -2.48
N MET A 46 6.00 -8.64 -2.43
CA MET A 46 6.85 -9.73 -2.95
C MET A 46 6.66 -11.08 -2.24
N ASP A 47 6.09 -11.08 -1.04
CA ASP A 47 5.75 -12.29 -0.29
C ASP A 47 4.38 -12.90 -0.67
N GLY A 48 3.67 -12.26 -1.61
CA GLY A 48 2.35 -12.67 -2.10
C GLY A 48 1.18 -12.11 -1.29
N SER A 49 1.42 -11.29 -0.26
CA SER A 49 0.34 -10.61 0.48
C SER A 49 -0.36 -9.60 -0.42
N HIS A 50 -1.69 -9.66 -0.48
CA HIS A 50 -2.53 -8.79 -1.31
C HIS A 50 -3.49 -7.97 -0.45
N GLY A 51 -3.70 -6.70 -0.82
CA GLY A 51 -4.67 -5.82 -0.17
C GLY A 51 -4.53 -4.36 -0.58
N LEU A 52 -5.20 -3.50 0.18
CA LEU A 52 -5.23 -2.06 -0.07
C LEU A 52 -3.92 -1.39 0.36
N VAL A 53 -3.46 -0.43 -0.44
CA VAL A 53 -2.19 0.27 -0.25
C VAL A 53 -2.46 1.76 -0.21
N PRO A 54 -2.19 2.44 0.92
CA PRO A 54 -2.45 3.87 1.03
C PRO A 54 -1.50 4.67 0.14
N SER A 55 -2.05 5.39 -0.84
CA SER A 55 -1.26 6.11 -1.86
C SER A 55 -0.25 7.11 -1.26
N ASN A 56 -0.60 7.71 -0.11
CA ASN A 56 0.21 8.68 0.60
C ASN A 56 1.57 8.11 1.07
N PHE A 57 1.64 6.79 1.29
CA PHE A 57 2.82 6.09 1.80
C PHE A 57 3.72 5.54 0.70
N VAL A 58 3.28 5.58 -0.55
CA VAL A 58 4.03 5.03 -1.68
C VAL A 58 4.44 6.11 -2.66
N GLU A 59 5.41 5.77 -3.50
CA GLU A 59 5.73 6.50 -4.72
C GLU A 59 5.94 5.55 -5.89
N ARG A 60 5.66 6.05 -7.09
CA ARG A 60 5.91 5.31 -8.32
C ARG A 60 7.41 5.24 -8.55
N VAL A 61 7.92 4.05 -8.83
CA VAL A 61 9.30 3.88 -9.31
C VAL A 61 9.32 4.33 -10.78
N PRO A 62 10.11 5.36 -11.16
CA PRO A 62 10.25 5.76 -12.55
C PRO A 62 10.78 4.56 -13.35
N GLY A 63 10.07 4.19 -14.42
CA GLY A 63 10.64 3.29 -15.43
C GLY A 63 11.77 4.03 -16.14
N GLY A 64 12.95 3.41 -16.21
CA GLY A 64 14.08 3.91 -16.99
C GLY A 64 13.82 3.92 -18.48
#